data_AF-B4VLG8-F1
#
_entry.id   AF-B4VLG8-F1
#
_cell.length_a   1.000
_cell.length_b   1.000
_cell.length_c   1.000
_cell.angle_alpha   90.00
_cell.angle_beta   90.00
_cell.angle_gamma   90.00
#
_symmetry.space_group_name_H-M   'P 1'
#
loop_
_entity.id
_entity.type
_entity.pdbx_description
1 polymer ?
#
loop_
_entity_poly.entity_id
_entity_poly.type
_entity_poly.pdbx_seq_one_letter_code
_entity_poly.pdbx_strand_id
1 'polypeptide(L)'
;MEEGMSMIRTFRKYHRLIAIATCLPLILTVITGMGYTIFDEWFHQDEIARILMQLHTLKFLGLETIYPLLNGLGLVGLLVTGLSMTGLFKKRPSTPKTGK
;
A
#
# COMPACT_ATOMS: atom_id res chain seq x y z
N MET A 1 2.22 -14.24 28.81
CA MET A 1 1.13 -13.75 27.91
C MET A 1 1.17 -12.23 27.67
N GLU A 2 2.06 -11.47 28.33
CA GLU A 2 2.19 -10.02 28.12
C GLU A 2 2.97 -9.63 26.85
N GLU A 3 3.97 -10.43 26.45
CA GLU A 3 4.83 -10.09 25.30
C GLU A 3 4.08 -10.09 23.95
N GLY A 4 3.13 -11.00 23.75
CA GLY A 4 2.32 -11.06 22.54
C GLY A 4 1.36 -9.88 22.37
N MET A 5 0.87 -9.30 23.47
CA MET A 5 0.00 -8.11 23.44
C MET A 5 0.79 -6.83 23.16
N SER A 6 2.03 -6.74 23.64
CA SER A 6 2.96 -5.65 23.35
C SER A 6 3.28 -5.56 21.86
N MET A 7 3.64 -6.70 21.24
CA MET A 7 4.04 -6.77 19.83
C MET A 7 2.94 -6.28 18.89
N ILE A 8 1.69 -6.72 19.09
CA ILE A 8 0.54 -6.33 18.24
C ILE A 8 0.27 -4.82 18.28
N ARG A 9 0.47 -4.16 19.44
CA ARG A 9 0.30 -2.70 19.55
C ARG A 9 1.39 -1.96 18.78
N THR A 10 2.61 -2.46 18.82
CA THR A 10 3.75 -1.91 18.07
C THR A 10 3.55 -2.05 16.57
N PHE A 11 3.13 -3.23 16.08
CA PHE A 11 2.79 -3.45 14.67
C PHE A 11 1.73 -2.47 14.16
N ARG A 12 0.68 -2.19 14.95
CA ARG A 12 -0.36 -1.21 14.58
C ARG A 12 0.18 0.21 14.46
N LYS A 13 1.09 0.62 15.36
CA LYS A 13 1.72 1.96 15.30
C LYS A 13 2.59 2.11 14.06
N TYR A 14 3.45 1.13 13.77
CA TYR A 14 4.29 1.13 12.57
C TYR A 14 3.47 1.07 11.29
N HIS A 15 2.47 0.18 11.22
CA HIS A 15 1.58 0.08 10.07
C HIS A 15 0.89 1.41 9.80
N ARG A 16 0.39 2.11 10.84
CA ARG A 16 -0.26 3.41 10.65
C ARG A 16 0.69 4.46 10.05
N LEU A 17 1.95 4.50 10.49
CA LEU A 17 2.95 5.43 9.95
C LEU A 17 3.27 5.10 8.49
N ILE A 18 3.57 3.83 8.20
CA ILE A 18 3.87 3.35 6.85
C ILE A 18 2.66 3.55 5.93
N ALA A 19 1.45 3.32 6.43
CA ALA A 19 0.20 3.50 5.68
C ALA A 19 0.00 4.94 5.27
N ILE A 20 0.19 5.90 6.17
CA ILE A 20 0.07 7.32 5.82
C ILE A 20 1.14 7.72 4.80
N ALA A 21 2.39 7.32 5.04
CA ALA A 21 3.51 7.64 4.16
C ALA A 21 3.39 7.02 2.76
N THR A 22 2.80 5.82 2.65
CA THR A 22 2.73 5.05 1.40
C THR A 22 1.39 5.21 0.67
N CYS A 23 0.26 5.33 1.38
CA CYS A 23 -1.04 5.51 0.72
C CYS A 23 -1.10 6.79 -0.09
N LEU A 24 -0.47 7.87 0.37
CA LEU A 24 -0.47 9.14 -0.35
C LEU A 24 0.16 9.02 -1.75
N PRO A 25 1.40 8.51 -1.90
CA PRO A 25 1.98 8.30 -3.22
C PRO A 25 1.32 7.15 -4.01
N LEU A 26 0.76 6.12 -3.36
CA LEU A 26 -0.03 5.09 -4.05
C LEU A 26 -1.31 5.65 -4.67
N ILE A 27 -2.05 6.50 -3.95
CA ILE A 27 -3.24 7.15 -4.49
C ILE A 27 -2.86 8.03 -5.68
N LEU A 28 -1.76 8.80 -5.56
CA LEU A 28 -1.26 9.62 -6.66
C LEU A 28 -0.97 8.77 -7.90
N THR A 29 -0.24 7.65 -7.74
CA THR A 29 0.09 6.76 -8.86
C THR A 29 -1.14 6.09 -9.48
N VAL A 30 -2.11 5.66 -8.67
CA VAL A 30 -3.36 5.09 -9.18
C VAL A 30 -4.15 6.13 -9.98
N ILE A 31 -4.35 7.34 -9.42
CA ILE A 31 -5.11 8.40 -10.09
C ILE A 31 -4.43 8.83 -11.38
N THR A 32 -3.11 9.04 -11.35
CA THR A 32 -2.35 9.47 -12.54
C THR A 32 -2.25 8.37 -13.59
N GLY A 33 -2.13 7.10 -13.19
CA GLY A 33 -2.12 5.96 -14.11
C GLY A 33 -3.48 5.77 -14.79
N MET A 34 -4.57 5.83 -14.02
CA MET A 34 -5.92 5.82 -14.59
C MET A 34 -6.17 7.02 -15.49
N GLY A 35 -5.76 8.21 -15.05
CA GLY A 35 -5.85 9.43 -15.84
C GLY A 35 -5.10 9.32 -17.15
N TYR A 36 -3.87 8.77 -17.13
CA TYR A 36 -3.08 8.54 -18.33
C TYR A 36 -3.87 7.74 -19.35
N THR A 37 -4.41 6.57 -18.98
CA THR A 37 -5.23 5.74 -19.87
C THR A 37 -6.45 6.49 -20.40
N ILE A 38 -7.15 7.25 -19.55
CA ILE A 38 -8.34 8.00 -19.97
C ILE A 38 -7.96 9.07 -21.01
N PHE A 39 -6.94 9.89 -20.72
CA PHE A 39 -6.58 11.00 -21.60
C PHE A 39 -5.85 10.56 -22.87
N ASP A 40 -4.97 9.56 -22.78
CA ASP A 40 -4.21 8.98 -23.89
C ASP A 40 -5.13 8.17 -24.80
N GLU A 41 -5.79 7.13 -24.27
CA GLU A 41 -6.54 6.17 -25.08
C GLU A 41 -7.94 6.67 -25.49
N TRP A 42 -8.65 7.38 -24.61
CA TRP A 42 -10.04 7.76 -24.91
C TRP A 42 -10.11 9.14 -25.57
N PHE A 43 -9.36 10.11 -25.04
CA PHE A 43 -9.40 11.49 -25.52
C PHE A 43 -8.29 11.86 -26.52
N HIS A 44 -7.29 10.99 -26.71
CA HIS A 44 -6.14 11.23 -27.60
C HIS A 44 -5.43 12.57 -27.30
N GLN A 45 -5.31 12.88 -26.00
CA GLN A 45 -4.72 14.10 -25.47
C GLN A 45 -3.30 13.83 -24.92
N ASP A 46 -2.35 13.66 -25.84
CA ASP A 46 -0.97 13.29 -25.54
C ASP A 46 -0.27 14.26 -24.57
N GLU A 47 -0.60 15.55 -24.63
CA GLU A 47 0.01 16.58 -23.77
C GLU A 47 -0.40 16.39 -22.30
N ILE A 48 -1.69 16.17 -22.05
CA ILE A 48 -2.21 15.90 -20.71
C ILE A 48 -1.69 14.55 -20.21
N ALA A 49 -1.67 13.52 -21.07
CA ALA A 49 -1.12 12.22 -20.76
C ALA A 49 0.38 12.30 -20.34
N ARG A 50 1.19 13.10 -21.05
CA ARG A 50 2.59 13.36 -20.67
C ARG A 50 2.73 14.03 -19.31
N ILE A 51 1.90 15.03 -19.01
CA ILE A 51 1.91 15.70 -17.71
C ILE A 51 1.54 14.71 -16.60
N LEU A 52 0.51 13.88 -16.82
CA LEU A 52 0.11 12.82 -15.90
C LEU A 52 1.23 11.80 -15.67
N MET A 53 1.96 11.40 -16.72
CA MET A 53 3.07 10.46 -16.61
C MET A 53 4.29 11.07 -15.89
N GLN A 54 4.56 12.37 -16.08
CA GLN A 54 5.58 13.09 -15.30
C GLN A 54 5.21 13.17 -13.81
N LEU A 55 3.93 13.35 -13.50
CA LEU A 55 3.43 13.35 -12.12
C LEU A 55 3.43 11.93 -11.52
N HIS A 56 3.06 10.93 -12.30
CA HIS A 56 3.05 9.52 -11.92
C HIS A 56 4.44 9.01 -11.51
N THR A 57 5.48 9.49 -12.18
CA THR A 57 6.87 9.12 -11.88
C THR A 57 7.59 10.12 -10.97
N LEU A 58 6.95 11.24 -10.61
CA LEU A 58 7.59 12.40 -9.97
C LEU A 58 8.87 12.84 -10.71
N LYS A 59 8.84 12.79 -12.04
CA LYS A 59 9.97 13.12 -12.92
C LYS A 59 10.54 14.52 -12.66
N PHE A 60 9.67 15.48 -12.34
CA PHE A 60 10.07 16.86 -12.02
C PHE A 60 10.95 16.97 -10.76
N LEU A 61 10.93 15.97 -9.86
CA LEU A 61 11.81 15.89 -8.69
C LEU A 61 13.07 15.02 -8.94
N GLY A 62 13.22 14.43 -10.13
CA GLY A 62 14.32 13.50 -10.44
C GLY A 62 14.17 12.14 -9.76
N LEU A 63 12.97 11.77 -9.31
CA LEU A 63 12.70 10.56 -8.55
C LEU A 63 12.16 9.40 -9.42
N GLU A 64 12.14 9.55 -10.74
CA GLU A 64 11.51 8.62 -11.69
C GLU A 64 11.93 7.15 -11.55
N THR A 65 13.16 6.89 -11.12
CA THR A 65 13.67 5.52 -10.90
C THR A 65 13.37 5.00 -9.49
N ILE A 66 13.49 5.85 -8.47
CA ILE A 66 13.40 5.43 -7.06
C ILE A 66 11.96 5.41 -6.58
N TYR A 67 11.12 6.33 -7.07
CA TYR A 67 9.75 6.49 -6.63
C TYR A 67 8.87 5.26 -6.88
N PRO A 68 8.87 4.62 -8.06
CA PRO A 68 8.14 3.38 -8.28
C PRO A 68 8.61 2.25 -7.36
N LEU A 69 9.92 2.17 -7.07
CA LEU A 69 10.48 1.18 -6.15
C LEU A 69 9.99 1.40 -4.71
N LEU A 70 9.98 2.66 -4.25
CA LEU A 70 9.45 3.02 -2.93
C LEU A 70 7.95 2.71 -2.81
N ASN A 71 7.17 2.98 -3.86
CA ASN A 71 5.75 2.62 -3.90
C ASN A 71 5.55 1.11 -3.84
N GLY A 72 6.30 0.33 -4.61
CA GLY A 72 6.23 -1.13 -4.60
C GLY A 72 6.60 -1.71 -3.24
N LEU A 73 7.73 -1.27 -2.65
CA LEU A 73 8.17 -1.73 -1.33
C LEU A 73 7.19 -1.33 -0.23
N GLY A 74 6.68 -0.08 -0.27
CA GLY A 74 5.69 0.38 0.69
C GLY A 74 4.39 -0.40 0.59
N LEU A 75 3.92 -0.70 -0.63
CA LEU A 75 2.72 -1.53 -0.85
C LEU A 75 2.91 -2.93 -0.29
N VAL A 76 4.04 -3.58 -0.58
CA VAL A 76 4.38 -4.91 -0.02
C VAL A 76 4.41 -4.85 1.51
N GLY A 77 5.06 -3.83 2.09
CA GLY A 77 5.09 -3.61 3.52
C GLY A 77 3.69 -3.44 4.12
N LEU A 78 2.82 -2.67 3.46
CA LEU A 78 1.43 -2.49 3.87
C LEU A 78 0.62 -3.77 3.83
N LEU A 79 0.77 -4.57 2.78
CA LEU A 79 0.09 -5.85 2.64
C LEU A 79 0.55 -6.84 3.71
N VAL A 80 1.86 -7.00 3.89
CA VAL A 80 2.42 -7.94 4.88
C VAL A 80 1.99 -7.56 6.30
N THR A 81 2.13 -6.28 6.67
CA THR A 81 1.76 -5.81 8.00
C THR A 81 0.24 -5.81 8.21
N GLY A 82 -0.54 -5.41 7.21
CA GLY A 82 -2.01 -5.44 7.26
C GLY A 82 -2.55 -6.86 7.43
N LEU A 83 -2.13 -7.79 6.57
CA LEU A 83 -2.54 -9.20 6.64
C LEU A 83 -2.17 -9.84 7.97
N SER A 84 -0.99 -9.54 8.51
CA SER A 84 -0.55 -10.04 9.81
C SER A 84 -1.47 -9.60 10.96
N MET A 85 -2.13 -8.44 10.84
CA MET A 85 -3.05 -7.92 11.87
C MET A 85 -4.50 -8.41 11.72
N THR A 86 -4.93 -8.77 10.51
CA THR A 86 -6.31 -9.24 10.26
C THR A 86 -6.62 -10.60 10.91
N GLY A 87 -5.60 -11.36 11.33
CA GLY A 87 -5.80 -12.64 11.99
C GLY A 87 -6.26 -13.76 11.04
N LEU A 88 -6.08 -13.59 9.72
CA LEU A 88 -6.32 -14.62 8.70
C LEU A 88 -5.61 -15.95 9.00
N PHE A 89 -4.48 -15.90 9.71
CA PHE A 89 -3.72 -17.08 10.14
C PHE A 89 -4.07 -17.58 11.55
N LYS A 90 -5.05 -16.99 12.23
CA LYS A 90 -5.40 -17.40 13.60
C LYS A 90 -6.17 -18.72 13.53
N LYS A 91 -5.50 -19.83 13.89
CA LYS A 91 -6.14 -21.14 14.04
C LYS A 91 -7.34 -20.99 14.99
N ARG A 92 -8.52 -21.45 14.55
CA ARG A 92 -9.72 -21.52 15.40
C ARG A 92 -9.34 -22.25 16.70
N PRO A 93 -9.63 -21.71 17.88
CA PRO A 93 -9.42 -22.46 19.11
C PRO A 93 -10.24 -23.74 19.03
N SER A 94 -9.56 -24.88 19.03
CA SER A 94 -10.20 -26.17 19.17
C SER A 94 -10.90 -26.17 20.52
N THR A 95 -12.23 -26.08 20.51
CA THR A 95 -13.07 -26.21 21.69
C THR A 95 -12.65 -27.48 22.44
N PRO A 96 -12.25 -27.40 23.72
CA PRO A 96 -11.98 -28.61 24.50
C PRO A 96 -13.29 -29.40 24.54
N LYS A 97 -13.28 -30.64 24.05
CA LYS A 97 -14.40 -31.56 24.27
C LYS A 97 -14.45 -31.86 25.76
N THR A 98 -15.31 -31.16 26.48
CA THR A 98 -15.83 -31.62 27.78
C THR A 98 -16.83 -32.75 27.51
N GLY A 99 -16.60 -33.91 28.13
CA GLY A 99 -17.51 -35.06 28.18
C GLY A 99 -16.95 -36.25 27.40
N LYS A 100 -16.76 -37.44 27.96
CA LYS A 100 -17.16 -38.05 29.24
C LYS A 100 -16.02 -38.93 29.75
#